data_AF-A0A417AN53-F1
#
_entry.id   AF-A0A417AN53-F1
#
_cell.length_a   1.000
_cell.length_b   1.000
_cell.length_c   1.000
_cell.angle_alpha   90.00
_cell.angle_beta   90.00
_cell.angle_gamma   90.00
#
_symmetry.space_group_name_H-M   'P 1'
#
loop_
_entity.id
_entity.type
_entity.pdbx_description
1 polymer ?
#
loop_
_entity_poly.entity_id
_entity_poly.type
_entity_poly.pdbx_seq_one_letter_code
_entity_poly.pdbx_strand_id
1 'polypeptide(L)'
;MRTENKRKTMVQKKENGVLSVPSELLLTAGIPLDCDLMIETVPGVILIGIEAPVQTVCKPYLKVFDELGIEPNEVEALMGKEKRTR
;
A
#
# COMPACT_ATOMS: atom_id res chain seq x y z
N MET A 1 37.04 -0.97 -42.42
CA MET A 1 37.11 -1.11 -40.95
C MET A 1 35.80 -0.57 -40.38
N ARG A 2 34.93 -1.43 -39.83
CA ARG A 2 33.65 -1.03 -39.22
C ARG A 2 33.83 -1.01 -37.71
N THR A 3 33.66 0.15 -37.09
CA THR A 3 33.75 0.32 -35.64
C THR A 3 32.42 -0.10 -35.00
N GLU A 4 32.46 -1.15 -34.19
CA GLU A 4 31.30 -1.64 -33.46
C GLU A 4 31.13 -0.83 -32.17
N ASN A 5 30.08 -0.01 -32.12
CA ASN A 5 29.71 0.76 -30.93
C ASN A 5 29.11 -0.17 -29.87
N LYS A 6 29.95 -0.65 -28.96
CA LYS A 6 29.53 -1.42 -27.78
C LYS A 6 28.80 -0.50 -26.80
N ARG A 7 27.47 -0.44 -26.91
CA ARG A 7 26.60 0.21 -25.92
C ARG A 7 26.85 -0.43 -24.57
N LYS A 8 27.49 0.31 -23.65
CA LYS A 8 27.60 -0.09 -22.25
C LYS A 8 26.23 0.06 -21.62
N THR A 9 25.51 -1.05 -21.48
CA THR A 9 24.31 -1.11 -20.66
C THR A 9 24.75 -0.89 -19.21
N MET A 10 24.55 0.33 -18.69
CA MET A 10 24.70 0.60 -17.27
C MET A 10 23.62 -0.19 -16.54
N VAL A 11 24.03 -1.32 -15.94
CA VAL A 11 23.21 -2.02 -14.97
C VAL A 11 23.17 -1.12 -13.74
N GLN A 12 22.08 -0.37 -13.58
CA GLN A 12 21.82 0.35 -12.34
C GLN A 12 21.67 -0.69 -11.24
N LYS A 13 22.66 -0.74 -10.36
CA LYS A 13 22.63 -1.56 -9.15
C LYS A 13 21.45 -1.02 -8.33
N LYS A 14 20.37 -1.79 -8.21
CA LYS A 14 19.29 -1.50 -7.26
C LYS A 14 19.91 -1.51 -5.87
N GLU A 15 20.18 -0.34 -5.33
CA GLU A 15 20.40 -0.18 -3.90
C GLU A 15 19.05 -0.43 -3.23
N ASN A 16 18.99 -1.45 -2.38
CA ASN A 16 17.82 -1.68 -1.55
C ASN A 16 17.84 -0.60 -0.47
N GLY A 17 17.18 0.53 -0.74
CA GLY A 17 17.04 1.61 0.22
C GLY A 17 16.33 1.12 1.48
N VAL A 18 16.89 1.45 2.64
CA VAL A 18 16.24 1.20 3.93
C VAL A 18 15.28 2.35 4.19
N LEU A 19 14.00 2.03 4.41
CA LEU A 19 13.01 3.00 4.88
C LEU A 19 13.03 3.00 6.41
N SER A 20 13.51 4.08 7.02
CA SER A 20 13.46 4.27 8.46
C SER A 20 12.25 5.11 8.86
N VAL A 21 11.51 4.63 9.86
CA VAL A 21 10.36 5.34 10.43
C VAL A 21 10.70 5.71 11.88
N PRO A 22 10.63 6.99 12.26
CA PRO A 22 10.82 7.41 13.65
C PRO A 22 9.82 6.74 14.59
N SER A 23 10.29 6.24 15.74
CA SER A 23 9.45 5.59 16.75
C SER A 23 8.29 6.46 17.23
N GLU A 24 8.49 7.78 17.31
CA GLU A 24 7.46 8.76 17.69
C GLU A 24 6.22 8.68 16.77
N LEU A 25 6.41 8.37 15.48
CA LEU A 25 5.30 8.25 14.53
C LEU A 25 4.48 6.98 14.79
N LEU A 26 5.15 5.88 15.17
CA LEU A 26 4.48 4.64 15.54
C LEU A 26 3.67 4.82 16.83
N LEU A 27 4.28 5.46 17.84
CA LEU A 27 3.62 5.77 19.10
C LEU A 27 2.41 6.69 18.91
N THR A 28 2.54 7.73 18.09
CA THR A 28 1.44 8.64 17.74
C THR A 28 0.31 7.93 17.01
N ALA A 29 0.64 6.92 16.20
CA ALA A 29 -0.33 6.05 15.54
C ALA A 29 -0.95 4.99 16.48
N GLY A 30 -0.56 4.96 17.77
CA GLY A 30 -1.03 3.98 18.73
C GLY A 30 -0.43 2.58 18.55
N ILE A 31 0.69 2.47 17.83
CA ILE A 31 1.41 1.21 17.58
C ILE A 31 2.51 1.06 18.64
N PRO A 32 2.46 0.01 19.48
CA PRO A 32 3.51 -0.29 20.44
C PRO A 32 4.86 -0.56 19.75
N LEU A 33 5.97 -0.33 20.46
CA LEU A 33 7.32 -0.60 19.90
C LEU A 33 7.75 -2.06 20.04
N ASP A 34 7.02 -2.82 20.85
CA ASP A 34 7.28 -4.23 21.21
C ASP A 34 6.36 -5.21 20.47
N CYS A 35 5.67 -4.76 19.41
CA CYS A 35 4.84 -5.61 18.57
C CYS A 35 5.42 -5.82 17.18
N ASP A 36 5.05 -6.94 16.55
CA ASP A 36 5.32 -7.17 15.14
C ASP A 36 4.52 -6.19 14.27
N LEU A 37 5.18 -5.64 13.23
CA LEU A 37 4.56 -4.72 12.28
C LEU A 37 4.06 -5.48 11.06
N MET A 38 2.80 -5.29 10.72
CA MET A 38 2.24 -5.66 9.44
C MET A 38 2.34 -4.48 8.48
N ILE A 39 2.96 -4.73 7.32
CA ILE A 39 3.16 -3.73 6.26
C ILE A 39 2.41 -4.19 5.01
N GLU A 40 1.49 -3.36 4.55
CA GLU A 40 0.79 -3.57 3.28
C GLU A 40 1.06 -2.37 2.36
N THR A 41 1.32 -2.66 1.08
CA THR A 41 1.55 -1.62 0.08
C THR A 41 0.37 -1.58 -0.88
N VAL A 42 -0.16 -0.38 -1.10
CA VAL A 42 -1.14 -0.11 -2.16
C VAL A 42 -0.61 1.06 -2.99
N PRO A 43 -1.05 1.23 -4.25
CA PRO A 43 -0.52 2.30 -5.09
C PRO A 43 -0.58 3.68 -4.42
N GLY A 44 0.58 4.30 -4.24
CA GLY A 44 0.72 5.65 -3.66
C GLY A 44 0.89 5.71 -2.14
N VAL A 45 0.63 4.64 -1.38
CA VAL A 45 0.78 4.66 0.09
C VAL A 45 1.33 3.35 0.65
N ILE A 46 2.00 3.44 1.80
CA ILE A 46 2.44 2.30 2.61
C ILE A 46 1.61 2.34 3.89
N LEU A 47 0.91 1.25 4.17
CA LEU A 47 0.10 1.09 5.36
C LEU A 47 0.88 0.25 6.37
N ILE A 48 1.05 0.78 7.58
CA ILE A 48 1.77 0.15 8.68
C ILE A 48 0.79 0.02 9.85
N GLY A 49 0.66 -1.19 10.40
CA GLY A 49 -0.21 -1.43 11.54
C GLY A 49 0.13 -2.74 12.25
N ILE A 50 -0.65 -3.10 13.26
CA ILE A 50 -0.46 -4.33 14.04
C ILE A 50 -1.11 -5.51 13.31
N GLU A 51 -2.30 -5.30 12.73
CA GLU A 51 -3.04 -6.34 12.01
C GLU A 51 -3.84 -5.74 10.85
N ALA A 52 -3.75 -6.40 9.68
CA ALA A 52 -4.49 -6.12 8.45
C ALA A 52 -4.76 -4.62 8.21
N PRO A 53 -3.70 -3.79 8.07
CA PRO A 53 -3.84 -2.34 8.05
C PRO A 53 -4.77 -1.82 6.93
N VAL A 54 -4.86 -2.48 5.78
CA VAL A 54 -5.86 -2.15 4.74
C VAL A 54 -7.28 -2.28 5.28
N GLN A 55 -7.60 -3.41 5.92
CA GLN A 55 -8.93 -3.65 6.46
C GLN A 55 -9.24 -2.67 7.59
N THR A 56 -8.28 -2.41 8.46
CA THR A 56 -8.44 -1.50 9.60
C THR A 56 -8.73 -0.06 9.16
N VAL A 57 -8.06 0.45 8.13
CA VAL A 57 -8.34 1.78 7.56
C VAL A 57 -9.73 1.83 6.91
N CYS A 58 -10.18 0.71 6.32
CA CYS A 58 -11.51 0.64 5.70
C CYS A 58 -12.67 0.49 6.70
N LYS A 59 -12.43 -0.02 7.92
CA LYS A 59 -13.49 -0.29 8.92
C LYS A 59 -14.47 0.88 9.16
N PRO A 60 -14.03 2.15 9.33
CA PRO A 60 -14.96 3.26 9.55
C PRO A 60 -15.91 3.46 8.36
N TYR A 61 -15.43 3.28 7.13
CA TYR A 61 -16.23 3.41 5.92
C TYR A 61 -17.20 2.24 5.76
N LEU A 62 -16.73 1.02 6.04
CA LEU A 62 -17.57 -0.18 6.00
C LEU A 62 -18.74 -0.08 6.99
N LYS A 63 -18.49 0.46 8.19
CA LYS A 63 -19.53 0.69 9.19
C LYS A 63 -20.63 1.64 8.70
N VAL A 64 -20.26 2.67 7.91
CA VAL A 64 -21.26 3.56 7.30
C VAL A 64 -22.13 2.80 6.30
N PHE A 65 -21.55 1.87 5.52
CA PHE A 65 -22.34 1.02 4.62
C PHE A 65 -23.29 0.11 5.40
N ASP A 66 -22.83 -0.50 6.49
CA ASP A 66 -23.66 -1.33 7.37
C ASP A 66 -24.84 -0.52 7.96
N GLU A 67 -24.59 0.71 8.43
CA GLU A 67 -25.63 1.61 8.97
C GLU A 67 -26.64 2.05 7.91
N LEU A 68 -26.22 2.12 6.63
CA LEU A 68 -27.09 2.40 5.49
C LEU A 68 -27.79 1.15 4.93
N GLY A 69 -27.48 -0.04 5.46
CA GLY A 69 -27.99 -1.31 4.96
C GLY A 69 -27.44 -1.71 3.58
N ILE A 70 -26.27 -1.18 3.20
CA ILE A 70 -25.60 -1.47 1.93
C ILE A 70 -24.62 -2.61 2.17
N GLU A 71 -24.82 -3.74 1.49
CA GLU A 71 -23.88 -4.85 1.61
C GLU A 71 -22.55 -4.55 0.90
N PRO A 72 -21.40 -5.03 1.42
CA PRO A 72 -20.10 -4.84 0.77
C PRO A 72 -20.07 -5.28 -0.70
N ASN A 73 -20.78 -6.36 -1.04
CA ASN A 73 -20.89 -6.87 -2.41
C ASN A 73 -21.56 -5.88 -3.38
N GLU A 74 -22.50 -5.07 -2.88
CA GLU A 74 -23.16 -4.03 -3.69
C GLU A 74 -22.19 -2.89 -4.00
N VAL A 75 -21.36 -2.51 -3.02
CA VAL A 75 -20.30 -1.52 -3.19
C VAL A 75 -19.26 -2.01 -4.19
N GLU A 76 -18.82 -3.27 -4.07
CA GLU A 76 -17.89 -3.88 -5.01
C GLU A 76 -18.44 -3.94 -6.44
N ALA A 77 -19.72 -4.31 -6.60
CA ALA A 77 -20.39 -4.34 -7.90
C ALA A 77 -20.52 -2.94 -8.55
N LEU A 78 -20.65 -1.89 -7.73
CA LEU A 78 -20.70 -0.50 -8.18
C LEU A 78 -19.32 0.04 -8.54
N MET A 79 -18.33 -0.21 -7.69
CA MET A 79 -16.95 0.31 -7.79
C MET A 79 -16.09 -0.47 -8.81
N GLY A 80 -16.38 -1.75 -9.05
CA GLY A 80 -15.69 -2.61 -10.02
C GLY A 80 -15.92 -2.24 -11.48
N LYS A 81 -16.69 -1.18 -11.77
CA LYS A 81 -17.02 -0.73 -13.13
C LYS A 81 -16.04 0.26 -13.76
N GLU A 82 -14.87 0.52 -13.17
CA GLU A 82 -13.80 1.24 -13.89
C GLU A 82 -12.88 0.26 -14.64
N LYS A 83 -13.42 -0.37 -15.69
CA LYS A 83 -12.55 -0.88 -16.76
C LYS A 83 -12.06 0.33 -17.56
N ARG A 84 -10.88 0.86 -17.20
CA ARG A 84 -10.09 1.70 -18.11
C ARG A 84 -9.81 0.91 -19.39
N THR A 85 -10.66 1.09 -20.39
CA THR A 85 -10.29 0.83 -21.78
C THR A 85 -9.07 1.70 -22.08
N ARG A 86 -7.94 1.03 -22.31
CA ARG A 86 -6.71 1.60 -22.86
C ARG A 86 -6.93 2.11 -24.27
#